data_AF-A0A413RZP9-F1
#
_entry.id   AF-A0A413RZP9-F1
#
_cell.length_a   1.000
_cell.length_b   1.000
_cell.length_c   1.000
_cell.angle_alpha   90.00
_cell.angle_beta   90.00
_cell.angle_gamma   90.00
#
_symmetry.space_group_name_H-M   'P 1'
#
loop_
_entity.id
_entity.type
_entity.pdbx_description
1 polymer ?
#
loop_
_entity_poly.entity_id
_entity_poly.type
_entity_poly.pdbx_seq_one_letter_code
_entity_poly.pdbx_strand_id
1 'polypeptide(L)'
;MCEVVELIYKYGIGEHVYIVENGMHIKEVVIVNISSGFYQVCFTDKRGSIKLRESRLYKTISEAAANNSAAKNELNKLQKKKTYRSPYDYECGFY
;
A
#
# COMPACT_ATOMS: atom_id res chain seq x y z
N MET A 1 -5.23 23.62 30.39
CA MET A 1 -3.98 23.30 29.69
C MET A 1 -3.89 21.79 29.59
N CYS A 2 -4.30 21.21 28.45
CA CYS A 2 -4.11 19.78 28.23
C CYS A 2 -2.67 19.58 27.80
N GLU A 3 -1.87 18.95 28.65
CA GLU A 3 -0.56 18.44 28.27
C GLU A 3 -0.76 17.47 27.12
N VAL A 4 -0.34 17.89 25.93
CA VAL A 4 -0.27 17.05 24.75
C VAL A 4 0.86 16.09 25.04
N VAL A 5 0.51 14.93 25.60
CA VAL A 5 1.44 13.81 25.70
C VAL A 5 1.70 13.41 24.25
N GLU A 6 2.77 13.96 23.67
CA GLU A 6 3.33 13.54 22.38
C GLU A 6 3.84 12.11 22.56
N LEU A 7 2.91 11.16 22.59
CA LEU A 7 3.19 9.84 22.07
C LEU A 7 3.56 10.08 20.62
N ILE A 8 4.85 9.97 20.31
CA ILE A 8 5.43 10.13 18.98
C ILE A 8 4.86 9.00 18.12
N TYR A 9 3.63 9.22 17.65
CA TYR A 9 3.01 8.34 16.68
C TYR A 9 3.65 8.64 15.34
N LYS A 10 4.14 7.60 14.67
CA LYS A 10 4.83 7.70 13.38
C LYS A 10 3.97 8.28 12.26
N TYR A 11 2.64 8.25 12.45
CA TYR A 11 1.65 8.72 11.49
C TYR A 11 0.54 9.51 12.18
N GLY A 12 0.01 10.53 11.49
CA GLY A 12 -1.07 11.39 11.96
C GLY A 12 -2.47 10.91 11.53
N ILE A 13 -3.50 11.46 12.17
CA ILE A 13 -4.90 11.25 11.75
C ILE A 13 -5.14 12.01 10.44
N GLY A 14 -5.77 11.34 9.47
CA GLY A 14 -5.99 11.86 8.12
C GLY A 14 -4.85 11.60 7.14
N GLU A 15 -3.75 10.99 7.58
CA GLU A 15 -2.62 10.68 6.70
C GLU A 15 -2.91 9.44 5.84
N HIS A 16 -2.45 9.48 4.59
CA HIS A 16 -2.55 8.38 3.64
C HIS A 16 -1.37 7.44 3.82
N VAL A 17 -1.68 6.18 4.11
CA VAL A 17 -0.70 5.13 4.35
C VAL A 17 -1.08 3.88 3.59
N TYR A 18 -0.10 3.02 3.36
CA TYR A 18 -0.28 1.77 2.65
C TYR A 18 -0.21 0.61 3.63
N ILE A 19 -1.11 -0.36 3.46
CA ILE A 19 -1.09 -1.61 4.20
C ILE A 19 -1.01 -2.78 3.23
N VAL A 20 -0.51 -3.91 3.70
CA VAL A 20 -0.54 -5.17 2.95
C VAL A 20 -1.70 -6.03 3.47
N GLU A 21 -2.79 -6.08 2.70
CA GLU A 21 -3.94 -6.95 2.96
C GLU A 21 -3.59 -8.40 2.58
N ASN A 22 -3.86 -9.35 3.49
CA ASN A 22 -3.58 -10.79 3.33
C ASN A 22 -2.14 -11.14 2.89
N GLY A 23 -1.20 -10.22 3.10
CA GLY A 23 0.18 -10.41 2.68
C GLY A 23 0.41 -10.38 1.17
N MET A 24 -0.59 -10.07 0.33
CA MET A 24 -0.42 -10.11 -1.13
C MET A 24 -0.77 -8.78 -1.79
N HIS A 25 -1.76 -8.05 -1.25
CA HIS A 25 -2.29 -6.85 -1.90
C HIS A 25 -1.89 -5.60 -1.11
N ILE A 26 -1.19 -4.68 -1.76
CA ILE A 26 -0.91 -3.37 -1.18
C ILE A 26 -2.12 -2.48 -1.46
N LYS A 27 -2.69 -1.89 -0.40
CA LYS A 27 -3.81 -0.97 -0.48
C LYS A 27 -3.53 0.31 0.24
N GLU A 28 -4.02 1.40 -0.34
CA GLU A 28 -4.05 2.70 0.28
C GLU A 28 -5.19 2.78 1.30
N VAL A 29 -4.89 3.34 2.47
CA VAL A 29 -5.84 3.53 3.56
C VAL A 29 -5.56 4.86 4.26
N VAL A 30 -6.58 5.41 4.90
CA VAL A 30 -6.48 6.67 5.65
C VAL A 30 -6.57 6.38 7.14
N ILE A 31 -5.70 6.99 7.94
CA ILE A 31 -5.75 6.86 9.40
C ILE A 31 -6.92 7.68 9.93
N VAL A 32 -7.86 7.02 10.60
CA VAL A 32 -9.05 7.68 11.18
C VAL A 32 -8.89 7.91 12.67
N ASN A 33 -8.22 7.00 13.38
CA ASN A 33 -8.03 7.13 14.81
C ASN A 33 -6.76 6.41 15.27
N ILE A 34 -6.20 6.86 16.39
CA ILE A 34 -5.04 6.24 17.03
C ILE A 34 -5.40 6.07 18.50
N SER A 35 -5.34 4.83 18.97
CA SER A 35 -5.73 4.50 20.34
C SER A 35 -4.74 3.49 20.92
N SER A 36 -4.08 3.87 22.02
CA SER A 36 -3.23 2.99 22.83
C SER A 36 -2.22 2.15 22.01
N GLY A 37 -1.57 2.76 21.01
CA GLY A 37 -0.58 2.08 20.14
C GLY A 37 -1.16 1.28 18.97
N PHE A 38 -2.48 1.33 18.76
CA PHE A 38 -3.16 0.80 17.57
C PHE A 38 -3.65 1.95 16.68
N TYR A 39 -3.41 1.80 15.38
CA TYR A 39 -3.90 2.71 14.36
C TYR A 39 -5.14 2.11 13.73
N GLN A 40 -6.25 2.83 13.78
CA GLN A 40 -7.47 2.52 13.07
C GLN A 40 -7.40 3.19 11.69
N VAL A 41 -7.33 2.36 10.65
CA VAL A 41 -7.31 2.81 9.27
C VAL A 41 -8.60 2.44 8.56
N CYS A 42 -9.04 3.32 7.66
CA CYS A 42 -10.23 3.14 6.84
C CYS A 42 -9.82 3.00 5.38
N PHE A 43 -10.43 2.04 4.69
CA PHE A 43 -10.18 1.82 3.27
C PHE A 43 -10.92 2.87 2.45
N THR A 44 -10.28 3.36 1.39
CA THR A 44 -10.91 4.26 0.41
C THR A 44 -11.89 3.48 -0.48
N ASP A 45 -11.53 2.25 -0.88
CA ASP A 45 -12.32 1.41 -1.79
C ASP A 45 -13.49 0.67 -1.14
N LYS A 46 -13.43 0.41 0.18
CA LYS A 46 -14.43 -0.42 0.89
C LYS A 46 -14.88 0.29 2.16
N ARG A 47 -16.18 0.28 2.45
CA ARG A 47 -16.72 0.67 3.77
C ARG A 47 -16.26 -0.34 4.82
N GLY A 48 -15.06 -0.12 5.37
CA GLY A 48 -14.47 -0.94 6.39
C GLY A 48 -13.32 -0.21 7.07
N SER A 49 -13.23 -0.36 8.39
CA SER A 49 -12.09 0.10 9.16
C SER A 49 -11.42 -1.07 9.86
N ILE A 50 -10.10 -1.09 9.89
CA ILE A 50 -9.31 -2.12 10.55
C ILE A 50 -8.36 -1.48 11.55
N LYS A 51 -8.14 -2.16 12.68
CA LYS A 51 -7.14 -1.75 13.67
C LYS A 51 -5.86 -2.52 13.42
N LEU A 52 -4.78 -1.80 13.19
CA LEU A 52 -3.47 -2.34 12.88
C LEU A 52 -2.41 -1.78 13.81
N ARG A 53 -1.32 -2.52 13.93
CA ARG A 53 -0.11 -2.10 14.64
C ARG A 53 0.79 -1.34 13.69
N GLU A 54 1.62 -0.45 14.23
CA GLU A 54 2.56 0.37 13.45
C GLU A 54 3.41 -0.42 12.46
N SER A 55 3.87 -1.62 12.85
CA SER A 55 4.71 -2.49 12.04
C SER A 55 4.09 -2.91 10.70
N ARG A 56 2.77 -2.80 10.53
CA ARG A 56 2.06 -3.17 9.29
C ARG A 56 1.65 -1.97 8.45
N LEU A 57 1.99 -0.75 8.87
CA LEU A 57 1.72 0.49 8.16
C LEU A 57 2.99 0.93 7.45
N TYR A 58 2.85 1.28 6.18
CA TYR A 58 3.96 1.68 5.33
C TYR A 58 3.65 3.03 4.69
N LYS A 59 4.67 3.89 4.58
CA LYS A 59 4.51 5.20 3.96
C LYS A 59 4.52 5.09 2.43
N THR A 60 5.21 4.08 1.89
CA THR A 60 5.34 3.85 0.46
C THR A 60 4.96 2.42 0.07
N ILE A 61 4.46 2.28 -1.17
CA ILE A 61 4.19 0.97 -1.80
C ILE A 61 5.49 0.16 -1.90
N SER A 62 6.63 0.83 -2.17
CA SER A 62 7.94 0.18 -2.28
C SER A 62 8.37 -0.47 -0.96
N GLU A 63 8.23 0.22 0.18
CA GLU A 63 8.51 -0.36 1.50
C GLU A 63 7.57 -1.52 1.83
N ALA A 64 6.28 -1.39 1.50
CA ALA A 64 5.31 -2.45 1.70
C ALA A 64 5.67 -3.71 0.88
N ALA A 65 6.09 -3.53 -0.38
CA ALA A 65 6.54 -4.60 -1.26
C ALA A 65 7.90 -5.19 -0.82
N ALA A 66 8.81 -4.36 -0.30
CA ALA A 66 10.10 -4.82 0.19
C ALA A 66 9.93 -5.76 1.41
N ASN A 67 9.03 -5.39 2.32
CA ASN A 67 8.71 -6.16 3.52
C ASN A 67 7.80 -7.36 3.26
N ASN A 68 7.18 -7.45 2.08
CA ASN A 68 6.34 -8.59 1.71
C ASN A 68 6.74 -9.20 0.37
N SER A 69 7.44 -10.35 0.44
CA SER A 69 7.92 -11.09 -0.72
C SER A 69 6.80 -11.49 -1.69
N ALA A 70 5.56 -11.71 -1.21
CA ALA A 70 4.43 -12.06 -2.07
C ALA A 70 3.88 -10.84 -2.84
N ALA A 71 3.91 -9.63 -2.26
CA ALA A 71 3.50 -8.40 -2.94
C ALA A 71 4.45 -7.98 -4.08
N LYS A 72 5.73 -8.39 -4.03
CA LYS A 72 6.71 -8.16 -5.13
C LYS A 72 6.25 -8.75 -6.46
N ASN A 73 5.48 -9.85 -6.43
CA ASN A 73 5.02 -10.52 -7.64
C ASN A 73 3.98 -9.70 -8.42
N GLU A 74 3.15 -8.88 -7.77
CA GLU A 74 2.13 -8.06 -8.46
C GLU A 74 2.77 -6.91 -9.26
N LEU A 75 3.78 -6.22 -8.70
CA LEU A 75 4.54 -5.21 -9.45
C LEU A 75 5.32 -5.83 -10.62
N ASN A 76 5.90 -7.01 -10.42
CA ASN A 76 6.66 -7.69 -11.47
C ASN A 76 5.75 -8.19 -12.61
N LYS A 77 4.51 -8.62 -12.32
CA LYS A 77 3.50 -9.00 -13.33
C LYS A 77 3.11 -7.83 -14.24
N LEU A 78 2.95 -6.62 -13.69
CA LEU A 78 2.62 -5.43 -14.49
C LEU A 78 3.76 -5.03 -15.42
N GLN A 79 5.02 -5.15 -14.98
CA GLN A 79 6.18 -4.87 -15.84
C GLN A 79 6.37 -5.92 -16.94
N LYS A 80 6.16 -7.20 -16.65
CA LYS A 80 6.34 -8.29 -17.64
C LYS A 80 5.39 -8.24 -18.83
N LYS A 81 4.20 -7.62 -18.69
CA LYS A 81 3.29 -7.42 -19.83
C LYS A 81 3.85 -6.52 -20.93
N LYS A 82 4.81 -5.63 -20.62
CA LYS A 82 5.37 -4.70 -21.62
C LYS A 82 6.49 -5.28 -22.48
N THR A 83 7.05 -6.44 -22.11
CA THR A 83 8.26 -6.98 -22.77
C THR A 83 7.96 -8.14 -23.72
N TYR A 84 6.73 -8.65 -23.76
CA TYR A 84 6.37 -9.68 -24.74
C TYR A 84 6.01 -9.03 -26.08
N ARG A 85 7.01 -8.84 -26.95
CA ARG A 85 6.79 -8.57 -28.37
C ARG A 85 6.51 -9.91 -29.04
N SER A 86 5.28 -10.12 -29.50
CA SER A 86 4.90 -11.35 -30.18
C SER A 86 5.74 -11.50 -31.46
N PRO A 87 6.30 -12.68 -31.76
CA PRO A 87 7.09 -12.90 -32.98
C PRO A 87 6.29 -12.75 -34.29
N TYR A 88 4.97 -12.54 -34.21
CA TYR A 88 4.08 -12.26 -35.35
C TYR A 88 3.62 -10.80 -35.42
N ASP A 89 4.23 -9.91 -34.63
CA ASP A 89 4.00 -8.48 -34.70
C ASP A 89 4.77 -7.90 -35.90
N TYR A 90 4.31 -8.27 -37.10
CA TYR A 90 4.85 -7.76 -38.37
C TYR A 90 4.42 -6.31 -38.52
N GLU A 91 5.38 -5.38 -38.42
CA GLU A 91 5.13 -3.99 -38.79
C GLU A 91 4.74 -3.96 -40.28
N CYS A 92 3.46 -3.71 -40.55
CA CYS A 92 2.94 -3.53 -41.90
C CYS A 92 3.48 -2.19 -42.43
N GLY A 93 4.70 -2.22 -42.98
CA GLY A 93 5.27 -1.11 -43.74
C GLY A 93 4.34 -0.80 -44.91
N PHE A 94 3.84 0.44 -44.95
CA PHE A 94 3.09 0.96 -46.08
C PHE A 94 4.01 1.00 -47.31
N TYR A 95 3.49 0.49 -48.44
CA TYR A 95 4.03 0.62 -49.79
C TYR A 95 4.29 2.08 -50.18
#